data_AF-A0A5E4GIN9-F1
#
_entry.id   AF-A0A5E4GIN9-F1
#
_cell.length_a   1.000
_cell.length_b   1.000
_cell.length_c   1.000
_cell.angle_alpha   90.00
_cell.angle_beta   90.00
_cell.angle_gamma   90.00
#
_symmetry.space_group_name_H-M   'P 1'
#
loop_
_entity.id
_entity.type
_entity.pdbx_description
1 polymer ?
#
loop_
_entity_poly.entity_id
_entity_poly.type
_entity_poly.pdbx_seq_one_letter_code
_entity_poly.pdbx_strand_id
1 'polypeptide(L)'
;MVDGKSQEMSTKELSGGGRIHYILQPIFVKCLEEVDPCDDLTDDDIRMAIQNASGARNALFVLEVPFEFLVRRQNARLLDPSLQCLRFVYDELMKVSNKAYATEF
;
A
#
# COMPACT_ATOMS: atom_id res chain seq x y z
N MET A 1 -14.26 -21.39 6.43
CA MET A 1 -14.65 -19.96 6.40
C MET A 1 -13.81 -19.11 5.45
N VAL A 2 -12.49 -19.33 5.32
CA VAL A 2 -11.64 -18.57 4.38
C VAL A 2 -11.90 -18.97 2.91
N ASP A 3 -12.10 -20.26 2.62
CA ASP A 3 -12.41 -20.76 1.26
C ASP A 3 -13.83 -20.45 0.75
N GLY A 4 -14.60 -19.60 1.44
CA GLY A 4 -15.99 -19.27 1.05
C GLY A 4 -17.02 -20.39 1.25
N LYS A 5 -16.60 -21.58 1.71
CA LYS A 5 -17.48 -22.72 2.03
C LYS A 5 -18.02 -22.62 3.47
N SER A 6 -18.81 -21.60 3.76
CA SER A 6 -19.55 -21.49 5.03
C SER A 6 -20.94 -22.11 4.87
N GLN A 7 -21.40 -22.91 5.84
CA GLN A 7 -22.76 -23.46 5.86
C GLN A 7 -23.83 -22.38 6.05
N GLU A 8 -23.48 -21.30 6.77
CA GLU A 8 -24.30 -20.09 6.87
C GLU A 8 -23.66 -18.98 6.02
N MET A 9 -24.35 -18.61 4.94
CA MET A 9 -23.93 -17.55 4.02
C MET A 9 -24.74 -16.29 4.32
N SER A 10 -24.08 -15.26 4.85
CA SER A 10 -24.71 -13.95 5.08
C SER A 10 -24.89 -13.21 3.74
N THR A 11 -26.08 -12.68 3.49
CA THR A 11 -26.37 -11.81 2.33
C THR A 11 -26.25 -10.32 2.65
N LYS A 12 -25.92 -9.98 3.90
CA LYS A 12 -25.89 -8.59 4.38
C LYS A 12 -24.49 -7.98 4.38
N GLU A 13 -23.44 -8.79 4.53
CA GLU A 13 -22.06 -8.33 4.61
C GLU A 13 -21.07 -9.36 4.05
N LEU A 14 -19.97 -8.86 3.47
CA LEU A 14 -18.82 -9.67 3.10
C LEU A 14 -18.04 -10.06 4.37
N SER A 15 -17.67 -11.34 4.48
CA SER A 15 -16.84 -11.86 5.57
C SER A 15 -15.86 -12.92 5.04
N GLY A 16 -14.83 -13.22 5.84
CA GLY A 16 -13.82 -14.22 5.51
C GLY A 16 -13.10 -13.93 4.20
N GLY A 17 -12.97 -14.94 3.34
CA GLY A 17 -12.25 -14.80 2.06
C GLY A 17 -12.81 -13.72 1.14
N GLY A 18 -14.15 -13.56 1.09
CA GLY A 18 -14.78 -12.51 0.28
C GLY A 18 -14.44 -11.10 0.78
N ARG A 19 -14.36 -10.93 2.10
CA ARG A 19 -13.95 -9.65 2.70
C ARG A 19 -12.47 -9.37 2.48
N ILE A 20 -11.61 -10.39 2.62
CA ILE A 20 -10.17 -10.26 2.36
C ILE A 20 -9.92 -9.86 0.90
N HIS A 21 -10.62 -10.48 -0.06
CA HIS A 21 -10.54 -10.10 -1.47
C HIS A 21 -10.98 -8.64 -1.69
N TYR A 22 -12.07 -8.23 -1.06
CA TYR A 22 -12.55 -6.84 -1.11
C TYR A 22 -11.55 -5.83 -0.53
N ILE A 23 -10.81 -6.21 0.53
CA ILE A 23 -9.74 -5.38 1.09
C ILE A 23 -8.56 -5.28 0.11
N LEU A 24 -8.09 -6.41 -0.43
CA LEU A 24 -6.89 -6.44 -1.28
C LEU A 24 -7.09 -5.83 -2.67
N GLN A 25 -8.31 -5.85 -3.19
CA GLN A 25 -8.62 -5.34 -4.53
C GLN A 25 -9.24 -3.94 -4.42
N PRO A 26 -10.56 -3.76 -4.19
CA PRO A 26 -11.17 -2.43 -4.10
C PRO A 26 -10.51 -1.46 -3.13
N ILE A 27 -10.24 -1.85 -1.88
CA ILE A 27 -9.74 -0.91 -0.87
C ILE A 27 -8.28 -0.57 -1.14
N PHE A 28 -7.41 -1.58 -1.22
CA PHE A 28 -5.98 -1.34 -1.35
C PHE A 28 -5.61 -0.64 -2.65
N VAL A 29 -6.20 -1.04 -3.78
CA VAL A 29 -5.96 -0.37 -5.08
C VAL A 29 -6.38 1.09 -5.01
N LYS A 30 -7.56 1.39 -4.48
CA LYS A 30 -8.02 2.77 -4.30
C LYS A 30 -7.07 3.57 -3.41
N CYS A 31 -6.62 3.01 -2.29
CA CYS A 31 -5.66 3.68 -1.41
C CYS A 31 -4.33 3.97 -2.11
N LEU A 32 -3.86 3.10 -3.00
CA LEU A 32 -2.65 3.35 -3.80
C LEU A 32 -2.87 4.44 -4.86
N GLU A 33 -4.03 4.44 -5.52
CA GLU A 33 -4.39 5.47 -6.51
C GLU A 33 -4.58 6.86 -5.91
N GLU A 34 -4.95 6.95 -4.63
CA GLU A 34 -5.04 8.22 -3.89
C GLU A 34 -3.67 8.80 -3.50
N VAL A 35 -2.58 8.03 -3.62
CA VAL A 35 -1.22 8.56 -3.41
C VAL A 35 -0.77 9.32 -4.66
N ASP A 36 -0.88 10.64 -4.62
CA ASP A 36 -0.35 11.51 -5.67
C ASP A 36 1.19 11.39 -5.71
N PRO A 37 1.79 10.99 -6.85
CA PRO A 37 3.23 10.77 -6.97
C PRO A 37 4.09 12.04 -6.84
N CYS A 38 3.48 13.23 -6.94
CA CYS A 38 4.17 14.53 -6.93
C CYS A 38 3.77 15.45 -5.76
N ASP A 39 2.82 15.05 -4.92
CA ASP A 39 2.29 15.90 -3.82
C ASP A 39 3.35 16.34 -2.79
N ASP A 40 4.37 15.52 -2.57
CA ASP A 40 5.57 15.89 -1.79
C ASP A 40 6.79 15.98 -2.70
N LEU A 41 6.69 16.66 -3.84
CA LEU A 41 7.83 16.91 -4.74
C LEU A 41 7.76 18.31 -5.34
N THR A 42 8.60 19.21 -4.85
CA THR A 42 8.71 20.57 -5.38
C THR A 42 9.80 20.70 -6.43
N ASP A 43 9.69 21.71 -7.31
CA ASP A 43 10.76 22.04 -8.26
C ASP A 43 12.10 22.36 -7.56
N ASP A 44 12.03 22.91 -6.34
CA ASP A 44 13.20 23.19 -5.53
C ASP A 44 13.85 21.90 -5.01
N ASP A 45 13.07 20.91 -4.59
CA ASP A 45 13.58 19.57 -4.24
C ASP A 45 14.29 18.91 -5.42
N ILE A 46 13.69 18.98 -6.62
CA ILE A 46 14.28 18.44 -7.85
C ILE A 46 15.61 19.14 -8.15
N ARG A 47 15.62 20.48 -8.09
CA ARG A 47 16.84 21.27 -8.33
C ARG A 47 17.93 20.93 -7.32
N MET A 48 17.59 20.83 -6.04
CA MET A 48 18.52 20.47 -4.98
C MET A 48 19.08 19.05 -5.17
N ALA A 49 18.24 18.07 -5.53
CA ALA A 49 18.68 16.72 -5.83
C ALA A 49 19.69 16.68 -6.99
N ILE A 50 19.43 17.42 -8.07
CA ILE A 50 20.33 17.51 -9.23
C ILE A 50 21.67 18.16 -8.84
N GLN A 51 21.63 19.27 -8.09
CA GLN A 51 22.83 19.96 -7.64
C GLN A 51 23.68 19.07 -6.71
N ASN A 52 23.05 18.39 -5.76
CA ASN A 52 23.72 17.48 -4.84
C ASN A 52 24.34 16.27 -5.57
N ALA A 53 23.67 15.74 -6.58
CA ALA A 53 24.20 14.62 -7.36
C ALA A 53 25.35 15.02 -8.30
N SER A 54 25.34 16.26 -8.82
CA SER A 54 26.40 16.77 -9.69
C SER A 54 27.69 17.08 -8.92
N GLY A 55 27.59 17.35 -7.61
CA GLY A 55 28.74 17.70 -6.76
C GLY A 55 29.49 18.92 -7.30
N ALA A 56 30.82 18.94 -7.16
CA ALA A 56 31.68 20.01 -7.69
C ALA A 56 31.97 19.90 -9.21
N ARG A 57 31.42 18.90 -9.90
CA ARG A 57 31.60 18.72 -11.35
C ARG A 57 30.45 19.37 -12.09
N ASN A 58 30.78 20.22 -13.08
CA ASN A 58 29.82 20.70 -14.06
C ASN A 58 29.34 19.51 -14.90
N ALA A 59 28.26 18.86 -14.47
CA ALA A 59 27.64 17.78 -15.21
C ALA A 59 26.98 18.35 -16.48
N LEU A 60 27.39 17.84 -17.65
CA LEU A 60 26.84 18.22 -18.96
C LEU A 60 25.53 17.49 -19.29
N PHE A 61 25.15 16.49 -18.49
CA PHE A 61 23.91 15.73 -18.61
C PHE A 61 23.30 15.51 -17.22
N VAL A 62 21.96 15.45 -17.14
CA VAL A 62 21.28 15.06 -15.91
C VAL A 62 21.62 13.61 -15.60
N LEU A 63 22.16 13.37 -14.41
CA LEU A 63 22.56 12.05 -13.94
C LEU A 63 21.33 11.19 -13.61
N GLU A 64 21.43 9.87 -13.75
CA GLU A 64 20.37 8.92 -13.35
C GLU A 64 20.11 8.93 -11.84
N VAL A 65 21.14 9.25 -11.05
CA VAL A 65 21.15 9.22 -9.59
C VAL A 65 20.06 10.10 -8.94
N PRO A 66 19.90 11.40 -9.26
CA PRO A 66 18.86 12.24 -8.67
C PRO A 66 17.45 11.75 -9.03
N PHE A 67 17.24 11.25 -10.25
CA PHE A 67 15.97 10.63 -10.62
C PHE A 67 15.69 9.39 -9.76
N GLU A 68 16.64 8.46 -9.66
CA GLU A 68 16.50 7.25 -8.86
C GLU A 68 16.24 7.58 -7.38
N PHE A 69 16.95 8.56 -6.83
CA PHE A 69 16.74 9.04 -5.46
C PHE A 69 15.30 9.55 -5.24
N LEU A 70 14.81 10.41 -6.12
CA LEU A 70 13.46 10.97 -6.03
C LEU A 70 12.39 9.88 -6.19
N VAL A 71 12.56 8.96 -7.14
CA VAL A 71 11.62 7.83 -7.32
C VAL A 71 11.60 6.92 -6.10
N ARG A 72 12.75 6.61 -5.49
CA ARG A 72 12.80 5.82 -4.26
C ARG A 72 12.07 6.51 -3.10
N ARG A 73 12.17 7.85 -3.00
CA ARG A 73 11.39 8.63 -2.01
C ARG A 73 9.89 8.48 -2.24
N GLN A 74 9.43 8.56 -3.49
CA GLN A 74 8.00 8.39 -3.80
C GLN A 74 7.52 6.94 -3.57
N ASN A 75 8.32 5.93 -3.91
CA ASN A 75 7.99 4.53 -3.63
C ASN A 75 7.83 4.24 -2.13
N ALA A 76 8.60 4.91 -1.27
CA ALA A 76 8.49 4.73 0.18
C ALA A 76 7.13 5.16 0.73
N ARG A 77 6.43 6.10 0.07
CA ARG A 77 5.09 6.56 0.46
C ARG A 77 4.01 5.48 0.31
N LEU A 78 4.28 4.42 -0.44
CA LEU A 78 3.38 3.27 -0.59
C LEU A 78 3.40 2.34 0.64
N LEU A 79 4.36 2.52 1.56
CA LEU A 79 4.48 1.67 2.75
C LEU A 79 3.28 1.84 3.69
N ASP A 80 2.89 3.08 4.00
CA ASP A 80 1.79 3.37 4.92
C ASP A 80 0.44 2.76 4.46
N PRO A 81 -0.03 2.97 3.21
CA PRO A 81 -1.26 2.32 2.74
C PRO A 81 -1.13 0.79 2.69
N SER A 82 0.08 0.26 2.44
CA SER A 82 0.33 -1.19 2.47
C SER A 82 0.19 -1.77 3.89
N LEU A 83 0.74 -1.09 4.90
CA LEU A 83 0.61 -1.48 6.31
C LEU A 83 -0.83 -1.38 6.80
N GLN A 84 -1.56 -0.35 6.36
CA GLN A 84 -2.99 -0.22 6.66
C GLN A 84 -3.79 -1.37 6.05
N CYS A 85 -3.54 -1.72 4.79
CA CYS A 85 -4.16 -2.88 4.15
C CYS A 85 -3.86 -4.18 4.91
N LEU A 86 -2.60 -4.40 5.29
CA LEU A 86 -2.19 -5.55 6.09
C LEU A 86 -2.97 -5.64 7.39
N ARG A 87 -3.15 -4.52 8.10
CA ARG A 87 -3.91 -4.45 9.34
C ARG A 87 -5.38 -4.84 9.14
N PHE A 88 -6.02 -4.37 8.08
CA PHE A 88 -7.40 -4.76 7.78
C PHE A 88 -7.55 -6.25 7.47
N VAL A 89 -6.59 -6.83 6.74
CA VAL A 89 -6.57 -8.28 6.49
C VAL A 89 -6.36 -9.06 7.79
N TYR A 90 -5.43 -8.62 8.64
CA TYR A 90 -5.17 -9.23 9.94
C TYR A 90 -6.43 -9.22 10.82
N ASP A 91 -7.11 -8.08 10.91
CA ASP A 91 -8.34 -7.95 11.71
C ASP A 91 -9.44 -8.89 11.20
N GLU A 92 -9.55 -9.08 9.88
CA GLU A 92 -10.51 -10.03 9.30
C GLU A 92 -10.12 -11.49 9.61
N LEU A 93 -8.84 -11.83 9.49
CA LEU A 93 -8.35 -13.17 9.84
C LEU A 93 -8.58 -13.50 11.31
N MET A 94 -8.35 -12.54 12.22
CA MET A 94 -8.63 -12.71 13.65
C MET A 94 -10.11 -12.93 13.92
N LYS A 95 -11.01 -12.20 13.24
CA LYS A 95 -12.46 -12.43 13.35
C LYS A 95 -12.85 -13.83 12.89
N VAL A 96 -12.29 -14.29 11.77
CA VAL A 96 -12.55 -15.65 11.26
C VAL A 96 -12.04 -16.71 12.22
N SER A 97 -10.83 -16.53 12.75
CA SER A 97 -10.22 -17.44 13.72
C SER A 97 -11.07 -17.56 14.98
N ASN A 98 -11.45 -16.43 15.58
CA ASN A 98 -12.28 -16.42 16.79
C ASN A 98 -13.66 -17.07 16.56
N LYS A 99 -14.26 -16.87 15.39
CA LYS A 99 -15.52 -17.54 15.03
C LYS A 99 -15.33 -19.06 14.92
N ALA A 100 -14.24 -19.53 14.32
CA ALA A 100 -13.96 -20.95 14.22
C ALA A 100 -13.84 -21.59 15.61
N TYR A 101 -13.04 -21.01 16.51
CA TYR A 101 -12.93 -21.49 17.90
C TYR A 101 -14.27 -21.50 18.64
N ALA A 102 -15.12 -20.48 18.45
CA ALA A 102 -16.43 -20.42 19.07
C ALA A 102 -17.44 -21.45 18.53
N THR A 103 -17.17 -22.07 17.37
CA THR A 103 -18.05 -23.10 16.78
C THR A 103 -17.62 -24.52 17.20
N GLU A 104 -16.43 -24.67 17.79
CA GLU A 104 -15.90 -25.96 18.27
C GLU A 104 -16.32 -26.29 19.72
N PHE A 105 -17.03 -25.39 20.39
CA PHE A 105 -17.62 -25.55 21.73
C PHE A 105 -19.13 -25.30 21.70
#